data_AF-A0A0J9EKD5-F1
#
_entry.id   AF-A0A0J9EKD5-F1
#
_cell.length_a   1.000
_cell.length_b   1.000
_cell.length_c   1.000
_cell.angle_alpha   90.00
_cell.angle_beta   90.00
_cell.angle_gamma   90.00
#
_symmetry.space_group_name_H-M   'P 1'
#
loop_
_entity.id
_entity.type
_entity.pdbx_description
1 polymer ?
#
loop_
_entity_poly.entity_id
_entity_poly.type
_entity_poly.pdbx_seq_one_letter_code
_entity_poly.pdbx_strand_id
1 'polypeptide(L)'
;MRDILLPQVQSRFSDTLESKNQKRVIDLAIKDFKERRQQPTPEFICISISNLKAFLFAGHDTTAQSICWLLYEIYKRLDILQRLRAEHDEVLGPDPKSANKVFQESPHKVNELRYTAAVIKESLRIHSLANIFRQGSARFNFSLDGMWYPTYECKIQTSPTMTHIHPELWPRPTEFIPDRFLVSEGHALYPLKNVWRPFELGNTKWIGQELAVLELKLASVLTWDVVQKRDGIGAAAETVNGERARTDLERVLVVSKTIYQ
;
A
#
# COMPACT_ATOMS: atom_id res chain seq x y z
N MET A 1 -9.42 11.51 19.32
CA MET A 1 -9.73 10.34 18.44
C MET A 1 -10.80 9.43 19.02
N ARG A 2 -10.81 9.07 20.32
CA ARG A 2 -11.91 8.29 20.93
C ARG A 2 -13.26 9.01 20.80
N ASP A 3 -13.29 10.31 21.08
CA ASP A 3 -14.53 11.11 21.04
C ASP A 3 -15.10 11.28 19.63
N ILE A 4 -14.27 11.06 18.61
CA ILE A 4 -14.67 11.08 17.19
C ILE A 4 -15.21 9.70 16.77
N LEU A 5 -14.53 8.64 17.17
CA LEU A 5 -14.87 7.27 16.77
C LEU A 5 -16.06 6.69 17.55
N LEU A 6 -16.20 7.06 18.83
CA LEU A 6 -17.23 6.50 19.70
C LEU A 6 -18.66 6.77 19.17
N PRO A 7 -19.03 8.01 18.80
CA PRO A 7 -20.35 8.28 18.22
C PRO A 7 -20.59 7.51 16.92
N GLN A 8 -19.56 7.38 16.07
CA GLN A 8 -19.66 6.64 14.80
C GLN A 8 -19.83 5.14 15.00
N VAL A 9 -19.16 4.56 16.00
CA VAL A 9 -19.31 3.16 16.37
C VAL A 9 -20.69 2.92 16.97
N GLN A 10 -21.16 3.80 17.86
CA GLN A 10 -22.47 3.73 18.50
C GLN A 10 -23.62 3.85 17.49
N SER A 11 -23.56 4.81 16.56
CA SER A 11 -24.61 5.01 15.55
C SER A 11 -24.79 3.77 14.66
N ARG A 12 -23.71 3.04 14.39
CA ARG A 12 -23.75 1.81 13.58
C ARG A 12 -24.46 0.66 14.27
N PHE A 13 -24.56 0.64 15.60
CA PHE A 13 -25.37 -0.36 16.30
C PHE A 13 -26.87 -0.05 16.23
N SER A 14 -27.23 1.23 16.25
CA SER A 14 -28.64 1.66 16.11
C SER A 14 -29.17 1.55 14.68
N ASP A 15 -28.30 1.58 13.66
CA ASP A 15 -28.70 1.45 12.26
C ASP A 15 -29.15 0.00 11.93
N THR A 16 -30.34 -0.15 11.32
CA THR A 16 -30.82 -1.42 10.75
C THR A 16 -29.89 -1.89 9.63
N LEU A 17 -29.68 -3.22 9.49
CA LEU A 17 -28.80 -3.85 8.49
C LEU A 17 -29.18 -3.57 7.01
N GLU A 18 -30.17 -2.70 6.75
CA GLU A 18 -30.69 -2.39 5.41
C GLU A 18 -29.83 -1.41 4.63
N SER A 19 -28.71 -0.90 5.16
CA SER A 19 -27.85 0.01 4.40
C SER A 19 -27.14 -0.74 3.26
N LYS A 20 -27.59 -0.45 2.04
CA LYS A 20 -27.15 -1.00 0.75
C LYS A 20 -25.61 -1.15 0.63
N ASN A 21 -25.21 -2.38 0.28
CA ASN A 21 -24.00 -2.78 -0.45
C ASN A 21 -22.58 -2.48 0.06
N GLN A 22 -22.34 -1.71 1.12
CA GLN A 22 -20.99 -1.51 1.65
C GLN A 22 -20.85 -2.03 3.10
N LYS A 23 -20.23 -3.20 3.25
CA LYS A 23 -19.87 -3.77 4.56
C LYS A 23 -18.55 -3.15 5.02
N ARG A 24 -18.58 -2.32 6.06
CA ARG A 24 -17.37 -1.78 6.70
C ARG A 24 -16.82 -2.80 7.69
N VAL A 25 -15.57 -2.63 8.10
CA VAL A 25 -14.93 -3.49 9.12
C VAL A 25 -15.75 -3.54 10.41
N ILE A 26 -16.34 -2.40 10.83
CA ILE A 26 -17.19 -2.36 12.02
C ILE A 26 -18.50 -3.13 11.82
N ASP A 27 -19.11 -3.09 10.64
CA ASP A 27 -20.35 -3.81 10.34
C ASP A 27 -20.15 -5.33 10.42
N LEU A 28 -18.96 -5.79 10.01
CA LEU A 28 -18.56 -7.19 10.16
C LEU A 28 -18.32 -7.56 11.63
N ALA A 29 -17.65 -6.69 12.39
CA ALA A 29 -17.36 -6.93 13.80
C ALA A 29 -18.62 -7.01 14.68
N ILE A 30 -19.67 -6.26 14.33
CA ILE A 30 -20.91 -6.17 15.12
C ILE A 30 -22.01 -7.11 14.62
N LYS A 31 -21.75 -7.86 13.54
CA LYS A 31 -22.74 -8.72 12.89
C LYS A 31 -23.37 -9.72 13.86
N ASP A 32 -22.56 -10.45 14.63
CA ASP A 32 -23.02 -11.48 15.56
C ASP A 32 -23.86 -10.88 16.71
N PHE A 33 -23.49 -9.70 17.22
CA PHE A 33 -24.29 -8.96 18.21
C PHE A 33 -25.66 -8.58 17.65
N LYS A 34 -25.71 -8.08 16.41
CA LYS A 34 -26.98 -7.73 15.74
C LYS A 34 -27.86 -8.97 15.49
N GLU A 35 -27.28 -10.07 15.00
CA GLU A 35 -28.00 -11.33 14.75
C GLU A 35 -28.59 -11.92 16.04
N ARG A 36 -27.86 -11.83 17.15
CA ARG A 36 -28.33 -12.29 18.47
C ARG A 36 -29.21 -11.26 19.21
N ARG A 37 -29.44 -10.08 18.63
CA ARG A 37 -30.14 -8.94 19.25
C ARG A 37 -29.55 -8.56 20.62
N GLN A 38 -28.24 -8.64 20.75
CA GLN A 38 -27.49 -8.28 21.95
C GLN A 38 -26.82 -6.93 21.78
N GLN A 39 -26.77 -6.16 22.87
CA GLN A 39 -25.98 -4.94 22.91
C GLN A 39 -24.49 -5.28 23.09
N PRO A 40 -23.57 -4.58 22.42
CA PRO A 40 -22.15 -4.75 22.61
C PRO A 40 -21.75 -4.39 24.05
N THR A 41 -20.82 -5.14 24.63
CA THR A 41 -20.27 -4.79 25.94
C THR A 41 -19.41 -3.52 25.83
N PRO A 42 -19.29 -2.72 26.91
CA PRO A 42 -18.38 -1.57 26.93
C PRO A 42 -16.93 -1.96 26.59
N GLU A 43 -16.51 -3.15 27.00
CA GLU A 43 -15.20 -3.72 26.68
C GLU A 43 -15.04 -3.96 25.18
N PHE A 44 -16.03 -4.56 24.51
CA PHE A 44 -16.02 -4.75 23.07
C PHE A 44 -15.94 -3.42 22.30
N ILE A 45 -16.67 -2.39 22.74
CA ILE A 45 -16.60 -1.05 22.15
C ILE A 45 -15.19 -0.48 22.30
N CYS A 46 -14.59 -0.60 23.48
CA CYS A 46 -13.22 -0.16 23.72
C CYS A 46 -12.21 -0.87 22.80
N ILE A 47 -12.30 -2.20 22.68
CA ILE A 47 -11.44 -3.01 21.79
C ILE A 47 -11.64 -2.58 20.33
N SER A 48 -12.89 -2.42 19.89
CA SER A 48 -13.21 -1.99 18.52
C SER A 48 -12.60 -0.63 18.20
N ILE A 49 -12.72 0.35 19.10
CA ILE A 49 -12.09 1.66 18.95
C ILE A 49 -10.57 1.53 18.89
N SER A 50 -9.96 0.72 19.76
CA SER A 50 -8.50 0.51 19.76
C SER A 50 -8.01 -0.11 18.45
N ASN A 51 -8.73 -1.10 17.92
CA ASN A 51 -8.39 -1.72 16.64
C ASN A 51 -8.55 -0.74 15.46
N LEU A 52 -9.63 0.07 15.44
CA LEU A 52 -9.81 1.10 14.42
C LEU A 52 -8.67 2.12 14.43
N LYS A 53 -8.23 2.55 15.63
CA LYS A 53 -7.06 3.42 15.77
C LYS A 53 -5.80 2.76 15.22
N ALA A 54 -5.59 1.49 15.54
CA ALA A 54 -4.42 0.74 15.04
C ALA A 54 -4.43 0.63 13.51
N PHE A 55 -5.58 0.35 12.89
CA PHE A 55 -5.70 0.28 11.43
C PHE A 55 -5.45 1.64 10.75
N LEU A 56 -6.03 2.71 11.28
CA LEU A 56 -5.81 4.06 10.75
C LEU A 56 -4.34 4.46 10.88
N PHE A 57 -3.72 4.23 12.04
CA PHE A 57 -2.31 4.54 12.24
C PHE A 57 -1.40 3.71 11.34
N ALA A 58 -1.62 2.39 11.28
CA ALA A 58 -0.77 1.49 10.51
C ALA A 58 -0.91 1.65 9.00
N GLY A 59 -2.06 2.10 8.49
CA GLY A 59 -2.29 2.28 7.06
C GLY A 59 -1.98 3.69 6.55
N HIS A 60 -2.19 4.73 7.36
CA HIS A 60 -2.13 6.12 6.89
C HIS A 60 -0.71 6.55 6.47
N ASP A 61 0.24 6.55 7.40
CA ASP A 61 1.57 7.11 7.14
C ASP A 61 2.37 6.24 6.16
N THR A 62 2.23 4.91 6.25
CA THR A 62 2.96 3.99 5.36
C THR A 62 2.43 4.02 3.95
N THR A 63 1.11 4.04 3.74
CA THR A 63 0.54 4.14 2.38
C THR A 63 0.90 5.49 1.77
N ALA A 64 0.74 6.60 2.52
CA ALA A 64 1.05 7.94 2.02
C ALA A 64 2.52 8.05 1.58
N GLN A 65 3.47 7.58 2.39
CA GLN A 65 4.88 7.57 2.01
C GLN A 65 5.17 6.64 0.83
N SER A 66 4.51 5.48 0.77
CA SER A 66 4.66 4.55 -0.37
C SER A 66 4.19 5.18 -1.67
N ILE A 67 3.07 5.92 -1.66
CA ILE A 67 2.58 6.68 -2.82
C ILE A 67 3.60 7.74 -3.22
N CYS A 68 4.12 8.52 -2.28
CA CYS A 68 5.13 9.55 -2.57
C CYS A 68 6.37 8.97 -3.25
N TRP A 69 6.93 7.88 -2.70
CA TRP A 69 8.10 7.22 -3.30
C TRP A 69 7.78 6.59 -4.66
N LEU A 70 6.61 5.97 -4.81
CA LEU A 70 6.18 5.43 -6.09
C LEU A 70 6.13 6.51 -7.17
N LEU A 71 5.46 7.63 -6.88
CA LEU A 71 5.35 8.74 -7.82
C LEU A 71 6.70 9.39 -8.10
N TYR A 72 7.57 9.50 -7.09
CA TYR A 72 8.95 9.97 -7.27
C TYR A 72 9.74 9.10 -8.25
N GLU A 73 9.68 7.78 -8.10
CA GLU A 73 10.41 6.84 -8.94
C GLU A 73 9.87 6.81 -10.39
N ILE A 74 8.54 6.90 -10.55
CA ILE A 74 7.88 7.04 -11.86
C ILE A 74 8.26 8.37 -12.50
N TYR A 75 8.17 9.48 -11.75
CA TYR A 75 8.49 10.82 -12.24
C TYR A 75 9.94 10.92 -12.70
N LYS A 76 10.89 10.22 -12.08
CA LYS A 76 12.29 10.25 -12.51
C LYS A 76 12.58 9.43 -13.76
N ARG A 77 11.74 8.47 -14.15
CA ARG A 77 12.03 7.46 -15.19
C ARG A 77 10.98 7.46 -16.29
N LEU A 78 11.31 8.16 -17.37
CA LEU A 78 10.40 8.34 -18.50
C LEU A 78 10.06 7.02 -19.21
N ASP A 79 11.01 6.10 -19.29
CA ASP A 79 10.83 4.75 -19.83
C ASP A 79 9.80 3.93 -19.03
N ILE A 80 9.88 3.99 -17.70
CA ILE A 80 8.92 3.32 -16.82
C ILE A 80 7.54 3.95 -16.93
N LEU A 81 7.50 5.29 -16.93
CA LEU A 81 6.27 6.04 -17.16
C LEU A 81 5.64 5.60 -18.49
N GLN A 82 6.37 5.62 -19.60
CA GLN A 82 5.85 5.23 -20.91
C GLN A 82 5.30 3.80 -20.93
N ARG A 83 5.96 2.86 -20.27
CA ARG A 83 5.50 1.46 -20.22
C ARG A 83 4.29 1.25 -19.31
N LEU A 84 4.19 2.00 -18.21
CA LEU A 84 2.94 2.07 -17.45
C LEU A 84 1.80 2.62 -18.32
N ARG A 85 2.08 3.49 -19.31
CA ARG A 85 1.07 4.09 -20.21
C ARG A 85 0.43 2.99 -21.02
N ALA A 86 1.30 2.28 -21.71
CA ALA A 86 0.89 1.22 -22.59
C ALA A 86 0.03 0.19 -21.84
N GLU A 87 0.44 -0.19 -20.62
CA GLU A 87 -0.35 -1.12 -19.80
C GLU A 87 -1.71 -0.51 -19.38
N HIS A 88 -1.74 0.73 -18.90
CA HIS A 88 -2.99 1.35 -18.45
C HIS A 88 -3.95 1.55 -19.62
N ASP A 89 -3.47 2.00 -20.77
CA ASP A 89 -4.25 2.19 -21.99
C ASP A 89 -4.79 0.85 -22.51
N GLU A 90 -3.99 -0.22 -22.45
CA GLU A 90 -4.40 -1.57 -22.85
C GLU A 90 -5.51 -2.13 -21.94
N VAL A 91 -5.35 -2.00 -20.61
CA VAL A 91 -6.26 -2.63 -19.64
C VAL A 91 -7.51 -1.78 -19.38
N LEU A 92 -7.36 -0.47 -19.30
CA LEU A 92 -8.39 0.48 -18.85
C LEU A 92 -8.92 1.35 -19.99
N GLY A 93 -8.25 1.39 -21.14
CA GLY A 93 -8.57 2.27 -22.25
C GLY A 93 -7.80 3.59 -22.19
N PRO A 94 -7.74 4.33 -23.31
CA PRO A 94 -6.87 5.49 -23.48
C PRO A 94 -7.39 6.77 -22.80
N ASP A 95 -8.64 6.78 -22.30
CA ASP A 95 -9.18 7.91 -21.54
C ASP A 95 -9.03 7.63 -20.03
N PRO A 96 -8.14 8.33 -19.32
CA PRO A 96 -7.89 8.11 -17.90
C PRO A 96 -9.11 8.43 -17.03
N LYS A 97 -10.02 9.30 -17.51
CA LYS A 97 -11.29 9.59 -16.83
C LYS A 97 -12.24 8.40 -16.81
N SER A 98 -12.07 7.47 -17.75
CA SER A 98 -12.88 6.25 -17.84
C SER A 98 -12.46 5.18 -16.83
N ALA A 99 -11.25 5.27 -16.25
CA ALA A 99 -10.71 4.24 -15.35
C ALA A 99 -11.64 3.92 -14.15
N ASN A 100 -12.25 4.94 -13.55
CA ASN A 100 -13.21 4.74 -12.44
C ASN A 100 -14.42 3.92 -12.89
N LYS A 101 -14.97 4.20 -14.08
CA LYS A 101 -16.08 3.45 -14.66
C LYS A 101 -15.68 2.00 -14.93
N VAL A 102 -14.49 1.79 -15.49
CA VAL A 102 -13.96 0.44 -15.75
C VAL A 102 -13.83 -0.36 -14.46
N PHE A 103 -13.33 0.22 -13.37
CA PHE A 103 -13.25 -0.49 -12.09
C PHE A 103 -14.61 -0.75 -11.44
N GLN A 104 -15.61 0.11 -11.67
CA GLN A 104 -16.98 -0.15 -11.19
C GLN A 104 -17.64 -1.30 -11.95
N GLU A 105 -17.44 -1.39 -13.27
CA GLU A 105 -18.00 -2.44 -14.12
C GLU A 105 -17.22 -3.75 -14.03
N SER A 106 -15.90 -3.68 -13.83
CA SER A 106 -14.99 -4.82 -13.83
C SER A 106 -13.84 -4.64 -12.82
N PRO A 107 -14.12 -4.78 -11.50
CA PRO A 107 -13.10 -4.59 -10.47
C PRO A 107 -11.87 -5.50 -10.61
N HIS A 108 -12.04 -6.68 -11.22
CA HIS A 108 -10.97 -7.65 -11.41
C HIS A 108 -9.87 -7.19 -12.37
N LYS A 109 -10.12 -6.19 -13.23
CA LYS A 109 -9.11 -5.61 -14.14
C LYS A 109 -7.91 -5.04 -13.41
N VAL A 110 -8.05 -4.65 -12.14
CA VAL A 110 -6.92 -4.22 -11.31
C VAL A 110 -5.83 -5.30 -11.18
N ASN A 111 -6.18 -6.57 -11.35
CA ASN A 111 -5.24 -7.70 -11.32
C ASN A 111 -4.44 -7.85 -12.63
N GLU A 112 -4.91 -7.25 -13.73
CA GLU A 112 -4.24 -7.29 -15.03
C GLU A 112 -3.08 -6.27 -15.12
N LEU A 113 -3.03 -5.30 -14.20
CA LEU A 113 -1.94 -4.31 -14.06
C LEU A 113 -0.65 -4.93 -13.49
N ARG A 114 -0.03 -5.84 -14.25
CA ARG A 114 1.14 -6.65 -13.86
C ARG A 114 2.42 -5.85 -13.77
N TYR A 115 2.70 -5.00 -14.76
CA TYR A 115 3.84 -4.09 -14.78
C TYR A 115 3.70 -3.02 -13.68
N THR A 116 2.51 -2.46 -13.48
CA THR A 116 2.22 -1.57 -12.35
C THR A 116 2.52 -2.24 -11.02
N ALA A 117 2.08 -3.50 -10.84
CA ALA A 117 2.42 -4.27 -9.65
C ALA A 117 3.94 -4.47 -9.49
N ALA A 118 4.67 -4.71 -10.59
CA ALA A 118 6.12 -4.83 -10.57
C ALA A 118 6.83 -3.52 -10.18
N VAL A 119 6.37 -2.37 -10.69
CA VAL A 119 6.89 -1.04 -10.34
C VAL A 119 6.64 -0.74 -8.85
N ILE A 120 5.44 -1.07 -8.34
CA ILE A 120 5.11 -0.94 -6.91
C ILE A 120 6.05 -1.81 -6.06
N LYS A 121 6.26 -3.08 -6.44
CA LYS A 121 7.15 -3.98 -5.72
C LYS A 121 8.59 -3.48 -5.68
N GLU A 122 9.08 -2.91 -6.78
CA GLU A 122 10.43 -2.34 -6.86
C GLU A 122 10.57 -1.04 -6.07
N SER A 123 9.53 -0.20 -6.05
CA SER A 123 9.47 0.99 -5.20
C SER A 123 9.53 0.62 -3.72
N LEU A 124 8.72 -0.35 -3.28
CA LEU A 124 8.75 -0.83 -1.88
C LEU A 124 10.05 -1.54 -1.50
N ARG A 125 10.75 -2.14 -2.48
CA ARG A 125 12.07 -2.74 -2.28
C ARG A 125 13.09 -1.65 -1.95
N ILE A 126 13.20 -0.62 -2.80
CA ILE A 126 14.18 0.45 -2.64
C ILE A 126 13.84 1.35 -1.45
N HIS A 127 12.55 1.67 -1.29
CA HIS A 127 12.03 2.59 -0.27
C HIS A 127 11.27 1.86 0.82
N SER A 128 11.93 0.89 1.45
CA SER A 128 11.35 0.17 2.58
C SER A 128 11.17 1.08 3.80
N LEU A 129 9.93 1.20 4.27
CA LEU A 129 9.53 2.21 5.26
C LEU A 129 9.73 1.81 6.72
N ALA A 130 9.81 0.52 7.02
CA ALA A 130 9.82 0.05 8.40
C ALA A 130 10.85 -1.07 8.63
N ASN A 131 11.62 -0.90 9.70
CA ASN A 131 12.32 -2.00 10.36
C ASN A 131 11.38 -2.62 11.39
N ILE A 132 11.58 -3.91 11.64
CA ILE A 132 10.63 -4.67 12.45
C ILE A 132 11.36 -5.29 13.64
N PHE A 133 10.84 -4.97 14.83
CA PHE A 133 11.38 -5.45 16.09
C PHE A 133 10.51 -6.58 16.64
N ARG A 134 11.18 -7.56 17.24
CA ARG A 134 10.56 -8.69 17.92
C ARG A 134 11.27 -8.91 19.25
N GLN A 135 10.51 -9.27 20.27
CA GLN A 135 11.09 -9.79 21.50
C GLN A 135 11.55 -11.22 21.24
N GLY A 136 12.81 -11.51 21.50
CA GLY A 136 13.33 -12.86 21.41
C GLY A 136 12.74 -13.75 22.49
N SER A 137 12.65 -15.04 22.19
CA SER A 137 11.97 -16.04 23.01
C SER A 137 13.00 -16.92 23.72
N ALA A 138 12.71 -17.35 24.95
CA ALA A 138 13.51 -18.36 25.65
C ALA A 138 13.59 -19.69 24.88
N ARG A 139 12.67 -19.92 23.93
CA ARG A 139 12.61 -21.13 23.10
C ARG A 139 13.30 -20.96 21.75
N PHE A 140 13.88 -19.80 21.46
CA PHE A 140 14.52 -19.52 20.19
C PHE A 140 15.95 -19.03 20.41
N ASN A 141 16.91 -19.77 19.86
CA ASN A 141 18.30 -19.35 19.77
C ASN A 141 18.66 -19.23 18.29
N PHE A 142 19.40 -18.18 17.95
CA PHE A 142 19.90 -17.97 16.61
C PHE A 142 21.27 -18.66 16.48
N SER A 143 21.53 -19.31 15.34
CA SER A 143 22.84 -19.92 15.07
C SER A 143 23.45 -19.29 13.83
N LEU A 144 24.71 -18.89 13.94
CA LEU A 144 25.51 -18.36 12.83
C LEU A 144 26.93 -18.90 12.97
N ASP A 145 27.47 -19.45 11.87
CA ASP A 145 28.84 -19.98 11.79
C ASP A 145 29.18 -20.98 12.91
N GLY A 146 28.20 -21.79 13.31
CA GLY A 146 28.35 -22.81 14.37
C GLY A 146 28.27 -22.26 15.80
N MET A 147 28.12 -20.95 15.98
CA MET A 147 27.88 -20.32 17.28
C MET A 147 26.40 -20.11 17.55
N TRP A 148 25.99 -20.34 18.80
CA TRP A 148 24.62 -20.15 19.26
C TRP A 148 24.47 -18.86 20.06
N TYR A 149 23.48 -18.06 19.69
CA TYR A 149 23.14 -16.80 20.32
C TYR A 149 21.79 -16.93 21.02
N PRO A 150 21.74 -16.85 22.36
CA PRO A 150 20.48 -16.81 23.07
C PRO A 150 19.72 -15.53 22.70
N THR A 151 18.44 -15.66 22.37
CA THR A 151 17.62 -14.48 22.03
C THR A 151 16.71 -14.02 23.17
N TYR A 152 16.65 -14.77 24.27
CA TYR A 152 15.84 -14.39 25.43
C TYR A 152 16.24 -13.01 25.95
N GLU A 153 15.24 -12.19 26.28
CA GLU A 153 15.41 -10.79 26.69
C GLU A 153 16.07 -9.86 25.65
N CYS A 154 16.50 -10.37 24.49
CA CYS A 154 17.00 -9.55 23.39
C CYS A 154 15.87 -9.03 22.49
N LYS A 155 16.07 -7.83 21.92
CA LYS A 155 15.26 -7.35 20.79
C LYS A 155 15.92 -7.80 19.49
N ILE A 156 15.21 -8.62 18.73
CA ILE A 156 15.61 -9.05 17.40
C ILE A 156 15.04 -8.04 16.39
N GLN A 157 15.88 -7.48 15.54
CA GLN A 157 15.47 -6.56 14.49
C GLN A 157 15.68 -7.22 13.11
N THR A 158 14.64 -7.24 12.29
CA THR A 158 14.78 -7.46 10.84
C THR A 158 14.81 -6.12 10.13
N SER A 159 15.72 -5.99 9.15
CA SER A 159 15.81 -4.80 8.31
C SER A 159 15.54 -5.16 6.85
N PRO A 160 14.30 -4.96 6.37
CA PRO A 160 13.98 -5.05 4.95
C PRO A 160 14.87 -4.16 4.11
N THR A 161 15.15 -2.92 4.56
CA THR A 161 16.03 -1.97 3.85
C THR A 161 17.41 -2.56 3.58
N MET A 162 18.07 -3.16 4.59
CA MET A 162 19.38 -3.80 4.39
C MET A 162 19.28 -5.05 3.51
N THR A 163 18.25 -5.86 3.71
CA THR A 163 18.02 -7.10 2.94
C THR A 163 17.79 -6.79 1.47
N HIS A 164 17.05 -5.72 1.18
CA HIS A 164 16.64 -5.31 -0.15
C HIS A 164 17.73 -4.69 -1.01
N ILE A 165 18.81 -4.20 -0.39
CA ILE A 165 19.97 -3.63 -1.09
C ILE A 165 21.20 -4.53 -1.05
N HIS A 166 21.10 -5.71 -0.42
CA HIS A 166 22.23 -6.62 -0.27
C HIS A 166 22.61 -7.25 -1.63
N PRO A 167 23.86 -7.09 -2.11
CA PRO A 167 24.26 -7.53 -3.44
C PRO A 167 24.25 -9.06 -3.63
N GLU A 168 24.40 -9.84 -2.56
CA GLU A 168 24.31 -11.31 -2.64
C GLU A 168 22.85 -11.80 -2.75
N LEU A 169 21.87 -10.97 -2.37
CA LEU A 169 20.45 -11.33 -2.38
C LEU A 169 19.72 -10.76 -3.60
N TRP A 170 20.18 -9.61 -4.11
CA TRP A 170 19.56 -8.86 -5.20
C TRP A 170 20.56 -8.55 -6.31
N PRO A 171 20.35 -9.07 -7.53
CA PRO A 171 21.10 -8.64 -8.70
C PRO A 171 20.89 -7.16 -8.99
N ARG A 172 21.99 -6.42 -9.14
CA ARG A 172 21.98 -4.96 -9.38
C ARG A 172 21.11 -4.24 -8.35
N PRO A 173 21.46 -4.30 -7.04
CA PRO A 173 20.55 -3.94 -5.95
C PRO A 173 20.24 -2.44 -5.89
N THR A 174 21.12 -1.59 -6.41
CA THR A 174 20.96 -0.13 -6.41
C THR A 174 20.16 0.39 -7.61
N GLU A 175 19.90 -0.46 -8.61
CA GLU A 175 19.13 -0.10 -9.81
C GLU A 175 17.63 -0.35 -9.60
N PHE A 176 16.79 0.54 -10.11
CA PHE A 176 15.33 0.38 -10.10
C PHE A 176 14.91 -0.41 -11.34
N ILE A 177 14.66 -1.71 -11.16
CA ILE A 177 14.38 -2.66 -12.25
C ILE A 177 13.08 -3.43 -11.94
N PRO A 178 11.91 -2.95 -12.37
CA PRO A 178 10.63 -3.64 -12.15
C PRO A 178 10.60 -5.05 -12.74
N ASP A 179 11.26 -5.27 -13.87
CA ASP A 179 11.24 -6.55 -14.60
C ASP A 179 11.72 -7.75 -13.78
N ARG A 180 12.46 -7.54 -12.68
CA ARG A 180 12.84 -8.61 -11.76
C ARG A 180 11.64 -9.34 -11.14
N PHE A 181 10.47 -8.71 -11.09
CA PHE A 181 9.22 -9.30 -10.59
C PHE A 181 8.36 -9.92 -11.71
N LEU A 182 8.82 -9.87 -12.96
CA LEU A 182 8.14 -10.41 -14.14
C LEU A 182 8.87 -11.61 -14.75
N VAL A 183 10.11 -11.85 -14.33
CA VAL A 183 10.92 -12.99 -14.78
C VAL A 183 10.76 -14.21 -13.87
N SER A 184 11.00 -15.39 -14.42
CA SER A 184 10.94 -16.66 -13.69
C SER A 184 12.22 -16.94 -12.89
N GLU A 185 12.12 -17.86 -11.93
CA GLU A 185 13.27 -18.40 -11.19
C GLU A 185 14.34 -18.93 -12.16
N GLY A 186 15.61 -18.60 -11.91
CA GLY A 186 16.74 -18.91 -12.79
C GLY A 186 17.12 -17.79 -13.76
N HIS A 187 16.31 -16.74 -13.93
CA HIS A 187 16.70 -15.56 -14.70
C HIS A 187 17.76 -14.72 -13.96
N ALA A 188 18.68 -14.07 -14.69
CA ALA A 188 19.77 -13.28 -14.11
C ALA A 188 19.33 -12.10 -13.21
N LEU A 189 18.06 -11.68 -13.31
CA LEU A 189 17.46 -10.61 -12.51
C LEU A 189 16.62 -11.12 -11.33
N TYR A 190 16.32 -12.41 -11.31
CA TYR A 190 15.50 -13.01 -10.27
C TYR A 190 16.26 -12.95 -8.94
N PRO A 191 15.70 -12.32 -7.89
CA PRO A 191 16.35 -12.24 -6.59
C PRO A 191 16.33 -13.60 -5.89
N LEU A 192 17.13 -13.77 -4.84
CA LEU A 192 17.04 -14.98 -4.02
C LEU A 192 15.61 -15.16 -3.48
N LYS A 193 15.14 -16.39 -3.39
CA LYS A 193 13.76 -16.67 -2.95
C LYS A 193 13.47 -16.09 -1.57
N ASN A 194 12.27 -15.53 -1.39
CA ASN A 194 11.75 -14.98 -0.12
C ASN A 194 12.52 -13.77 0.46
N VAL A 195 13.37 -13.10 -0.32
CA VAL A 195 14.11 -11.91 0.16
C VAL A 195 13.35 -10.59 -0.03
N TRP A 196 12.26 -10.58 -0.80
CA TRP A 196 11.35 -9.43 -0.87
C TRP A 196 10.39 -9.44 0.32
N ARG A 197 10.63 -8.56 1.28
CA ARG A 197 9.96 -8.54 2.59
C ARG A 197 9.47 -7.14 3.06
N PRO A 198 8.92 -6.27 2.19
CA PRO A 198 8.40 -4.97 2.67
C PRO A 198 7.19 -5.12 3.61
N PHE A 199 6.50 -6.26 3.56
CA PHE A 199 5.35 -6.60 4.41
C PHE A 199 5.63 -7.76 5.38
N GLU A 200 6.90 -8.19 5.49
CA GLU A 200 7.35 -9.42 6.16
C GLU A 200 6.69 -10.72 5.65
N LEU A 201 7.09 -11.84 6.24
CA LEU A 201 6.62 -13.18 5.91
C LEU A 201 6.18 -13.95 7.17
N GLY A 202 5.47 -15.06 6.95
CA GLY A 202 5.02 -15.96 8.02
C GLY A 202 3.84 -15.43 8.82
N ASN A 203 3.71 -15.88 10.07
CA ASN A 203 2.56 -15.59 10.94
C ASN A 203 2.40 -14.11 11.30
N THR A 204 3.46 -13.31 11.12
CA THR A 204 3.45 -11.87 11.37
C THR A 204 3.50 -11.04 10.09
N LYS A 205 3.20 -11.65 8.93
CA LYS A 205 3.06 -10.88 7.68
C LYS A 205 1.95 -9.84 7.86
N TRP A 206 2.15 -8.66 7.28
CA TRP A 206 1.20 -7.59 7.43
C TRP A 206 -0.14 -7.92 6.77
N ILE A 207 -1.23 -7.87 7.54
CA ILE A 207 -2.57 -8.26 7.08
C ILE A 207 -3.16 -7.28 6.05
N GLY A 208 -2.71 -6.02 6.05
CA GLY A 208 -3.18 -4.98 5.14
C GLY A 208 -2.52 -5.00 3.76
N GLN A 209 -1.63 -5.95 3.47
CA GLN A 209 -0.79 -5.93 2.25
C GLN A 209 -1.60 -5.79 0.97
N GLU A 210 -2.67 -6.58 0.84
CA GLU A 210 -3.52 -6.55 -0.36
C GLU A 210 -4.20 -5.18 -0.54
N LEU A 211 -4.63 -4.57 0.56
CA LEU A 211 -5.23 -3.23 0.54
C LEU A 211 -4.20 -2.18 0.13
N ALA A 212 -2.98 -2.17 0.69
CA ALA A 212 -1.98 -1.19 0.31
C ALA A 212 -1.55 -1.34 -1.16
N VAL A 213 -1.37 -2.57 -1.65
CA VAL A 213 -1.04 -2.78 -3.07
C VAL A 213 -2.17 -2.30 -3.97
N LEU A 214 -3.43 -2.51 -3.57
CA LEU A 214 -4.59 -1.96 -4.27
C LEU A 214 -4.60 -0.43 -4.27
N GLU A 215 -4.42 0.20 -3.11
CA GLU A 215 -4.34 1.67 -2.97
C GLU A 215 -3.22 2.25 -3.84
N LEU A 216 -2.05 1.62 -3.87
CA LEU A 216 -0.91 2.04 -4.70
C LEU A 216 -1.19 1.89 -6.19
N LYS A 217 -1.86 0.81 -6.62
CA LYS A 217 -2.30 0.64 -8.01
C LYS A 217 -3.29 1.74 -8.40
N LEU A 218 -4.31 1.97 -7.57
CA LEU A 218 -5.30 3.01 -7.81
C LEU A 218 -4.67 4.40 -7.84
N ALA A 219 -3.77 4.71 -6.91
CA ALA A 219 -3.02 5.96 -6.92
C ALA A 219 -2.20 6.11 -8.22
N SER A 220 -1.50 5.06 -8.67
CA SER A 220 -0.74 5.08 -9.92
C SER A 220 -1.62 5.35 -11.14
N VAL A 221 -2.83 4.79 -11.19
CA VAL A 221 -3.78 4.98 -12.29
C VAL A 221 -4.43 6.37 -12.23
N LEU A 222 -4.84 6.82 -11.05
CA LEU A 222 -5.58 8.08 -10.90
C LEU A 222 -4.69 9.32 -10.98
N THR A 223 -3.40 9.19 -10.70
CA THR A 223 -2.42 10.29 -10.81
C THR A 223 -1.71 10.33 -12.15
N TRP A 224 -2.03 9.39 -13.03
CA TRP A 224 -1.47 9.22 -14.36
C TRP A 224 -1.42 10.48 -15.22
N ASP A 225 -2.53 11.21 -15.29
CA ASP A 225 -2.69 12.46 -16.06
C ASP A 225 -1.82 13.60 -15.54
N VAL A 226 -1.58 13.61 -14.22
CA VAL A 226 -0.74 14.60 -13.59
C VAL A 226 0.71 14.42 -14.04
N VAL A 227 1.14 13.16 -14.21
CA VAL A 227 2.46 12.83 -14.73
C VAL A 227 2.55 13.01 -16.26
N GLN A 228 1.42 12.98 -17.01
CA GLN A 228 1.37 13.27 -18.47
C GLN A 228 1.92 14.65 -18.82
N LYS A 229 1.68 15.67 -17.99
CA LYS A 229 2.11 17.04 -18.28
C LYS A 229 3.63 17.22 -18.34
N ARG A 230 4.44 16.23 -17.92
CA ARG A 230 5.90 16.25 -18.08
C ARG A 230 6.34 16.19 -19.55
N ASP A 231 5.59 15.49 -20.41
CA ASP A 231 5.90 15.43 -21.85
C ASP A 231 5.53 16.72 -22.59
N GLY A 232 4.74 17.58 -21.94
CA GLY A 232 4.39 18.92 -22.39
C GLY A 232 5.31 19.99 -21.80
N ILE A 233 6.62 19.96 -22.06
CA ILE A 233 7.43 21.18 -22.03
C ILE A 233 6.97 22.04 -23.22
N GLY A 234 5.81 22.69 -23.06
CA GLY A 234 5.14 23.45 -24.11
C GLY A 234 3.66 23.77 -23.85
N ALA A 235 2.99 23.14 -22.87
CA ALA A 235 1.64 23.55 -22.50
C ALA A 235 1.71 24.77 -21.58
N ALA A 236 1.19 25.91 -22.05
CA ALA A 236 1.15 27.17 -21.32
C ALA A 236 0.65 26.95 -19.89
N ALA A 237 1.39 27.48 -18.91
CA ALA A 237 1.04 27.39 -17.50
C ALA A 237 -0.36 27.99 -17.29
N GLU A 238 -1.34 27.14 -16.93
CA GLU A 238 -2.64 27.63 -16.50
C GLU A 238 -2.45 28.46 -15.22
N THR A 239 -2.85 29.72 -15.28
CA THR A 239 -2.93 30.61 -14.13
C THR A 239 -4.32 30.48 -13.51
N VAL A 240 -4.38 30.15 -12.22
CA VAL A 240 -5.60 30.25 -11.41
C VAL A 240 -5.43 31.48 -10.52
N ASN A 241 -6.35 32.44 -10.63
CA ASN A 241 -6.33 33.69 -9.85
C ASN A 241 -5.04 34.54 -9.95
N GLY A 242 -4.40 34.58 -11.13
CA GLY A 242 -3.22 35.41 -11.36
C GLY A 242 -1.90 34.86 -10.79
N GLU A 243 -1.94 33.70 -10.13
CA GLU A 243 -0.75 32.97 -9.71
C GLU A 243 -0.49 31.83 -10.71
N ARG A 244 0.79 31.65 -11.08
CA ARG A 244 1.23 30.45 -11.81
C ARG A 244 0.83 29.25 -10.96
N ALA A 245 0.08 28.29 -11.52
CA ALA A 245 -0.22 27.03 -10.84
C ALA A 245 1.10 26.27 -10.59
N ARG A 246 1.79 26.61 -9.51
CA ARG A 246 2.90 25.85 -8.98
C ARG A 246 2.27 24.76 -8.13
N THR A 247 2.39 23.56 -8.67
CA THR A 247 2.29 22.26 -8.01
C THR A 247 0.98 21.49 -8.18
N ASP A 248 1.02 20.68 -9.22
CA ASP A 248 0.37 19.37 -9.37
C ASP A 248 0.38 18.44 -8.13
N LEU A 249 1.10 18.79 -7.05
CA LEU A 249 1.14 18.08 -5.76
C LEU A 249 -0.18 18.16 -4.97
N GLU A 250 -0.96 19.23 -5.13
CA GLU A 250 -2.26 19.34 -4.44
C GLU A 250 -3.25 18.26 -4.92
N ARG A 251 -3.14 17.81 -6.19
CA ARG A 251 -3.98 16.71 -6.72
C ARG A 251 -3.59 15.36 -6.14
N VAL A 252 -2.31 15.14 -5.83
CA VAL A 252 -1.84 13.90 -5.16
C VAL A 252 -2.38 13.82 -3.72
N LEU A 253 -2.47 14.97 -3.03
CA LEU A 253 -3.11 15.05 -1.71
C LEU A 253 -4.63 14.82 -1.76
N VAL A 254 -5.29 15.18 -2.87
CA VAL A 254 -6.72 14.89 -3.07
C VAL A 254 -6.97 13.39 -3.24
N VAL A 255 -6.09 12.64 -3.93
CA VAL A 255 -6.22 11.18 -4.06
C VAL A 255 -6.15 10.48 -2.70
N SER A 256 -5.32 10.96 -1.78
CA SER A 256 -5.33 10.47 -0.40
C SER A 256 -6.66 10.72 0.30
N LYS A 257 -7.37 11.83 0.03
CA LYS A 257 -8.69 12.09 0.61
C LYS A 257 -9.80 11.25 -0.03
N THR A 258 -9.72 10.97 -1.33
CA THR A 258 -10.71 10.17 -2.06
C THR A 258 -10.63 8.68 -1.72
N ILE A 259 -9.46 8.16 -1.34
CA ILE A 259 -9.31 6.77 -0.88
C ILE A 259 -9.96 6.55 0.50
N TYR A 260 -10.08 7.61 1.32
CA TYR A 260 -10.60 7.52 2.70
C TYR A 260 -12.00 8.14 2.91
N GLN A 261 -12.75 8.42 1.84
CA GLN A 261 -14.16 8.87 1.88
C GLN A 261 -15.09 7.84 1.25
#